data_AF-A0A7C2SCC3-F1
#
_entry.id   AF-A0A7C2SCC3-F1
#
_cell.length_a   1.000
_cell.length_b   1.000
_cell.length_c   1.000
_cell.angle_alpha   90.00
_cell.angle_beta   90.00
_cell.angle_gamma   90.00
#
_symmetry.space_group_name_H-M   'P 1'
#
loop_
_entity.id
_entity.type
_entity.pdbx_description
1 polymer ?
#
loop_
_entity_poly.entity_id
_entity_poly.type
_entity_poly.pdbx_seq_one_letter_code
_entity_poly.pdbx_strand_id
1 'polypeptide(L)'
;QHLVKPQALVPESIMPPYPWLLKNELMYSDIENRMKALKATGVPYSLTAEEYQANVTNFGQPMADKLHIPNGKATLEAEATGRNWDGDKDRITEMDAMVAYLQMLGTLVDFKKYDQGYFASFR
;
A
#
# COMPACT_ATOMS: atom_id res chain seq x y z
N GLN A 1 -11.98 9.50 7.27
CA GLN A 1 -13.07 9.74 8.25
C GLN A 1 -13.16 8.65 9.32
N HIS A 2 -13.35 7.37 8.97
CA HIS A 2 -13.46 6.29 9.96
C HIS A 2 -12.27 6.25 10.93
N LEU A 3 -11.03 6.25 10.43
CA LEU A 3 -9.81 6.24 11.28
C LEU A 3 -9.71 7.45 12.24
N VAL A 4 -10.35 8.57 11.93
CA VAL A 4 -10.31 9.78 12.78
C VAL A 4 -11.30 9.68 13.93
N LYS A 5 -12.52 9.20 13.64
CA LYS A 5 -13.60 9.05 14.61
C LYS A 5 -14.51 7.87 14.22
N PRO A 6 -14.14 6.63 14.58
CA PRO A 6 -14.86 5.44 14.18
C PRO A 6 -16.34 5.48 14.61
N GLN A 7 -16.59 5.93 15.85
CA GLN A 7 -17.93 6.00 16.46
C GLN A 7 -18.86 6.99 15.76
N ALA A 8 -18.34 7.94 14.96
CA ALA A 8 -19.18 8.85 14.19
C ALA A 8 -19.81 8.19 12.95
N LEU A 9 -19.19 7.13 12.42
CA LEU A 9 -19.74 6.37 11.28
C LEU A 9 -20.41 5.08 11.74
N VAL A 10 -19.87 4.45 12.78
CA VAL A 10 -20.38 3.21 13.35
C VAL A 10 -20.46 3.37 14.87
N PRO A 11 -21.63 3.74 15.43
CA PRO A 11 -21.77 4.08 16.86
C PRO A 11 -21.26 3.02 17.83
N GLU A 12 -21.45 1.74 17.49
CA GLU A 12 -21.03 0.57 18.29
C GLU A 12 -19.54 0.20 18.11
N SER A 13 -18.78 0.98 17.32
CA SER A 13 -17.38 0.66 17.06
C SER A 13 -16.53 0.80 18.33
N ILE A 14 -15.88 -0.29 18.72
CA ILE A 14 -14.85 -0.30 19.78
C ILE A 14 -13.47 0.12 19.27
N MET A 15 -13.33 0.40 17.96
CA MET A 15 -12.06 0.82 17.38
C MET A 15 -11.61 2.15 18.01
N PRO A 16 -10.37 2.24 18.53
CA PRO A 16 -9.83 3.51 18.99
C PRO A 16 -9.74 4.53 17.84
N PRO A 17 -9.90 5.84 18.10
CA PRO A 17 -9.63 6.86 17.10
C PRO A 17 -8.11 7.04 16.90
N TYR A 18 -7.68 7.25 15.65
CA TYR A 18 -6.29 7.49 15.21
C TYR A 18 -6.12 8.86 14.52
N PRO A 19 -6.54 9.99 15.13
CA PRO A 19 -6.52 11.30 14.48
C PRO A 19 -5.11 11.85 14.24
N TRP A 20 -4.09 11.35 14.94
CA TRP A 20 -2.70 11.79 14.75
C TRP A 20 -2.15 11.43 13.37
N LEU A 21 -2.70 10.39 12.71
CA LEU A 21 -2.29 10.02 11.36
C LEU A 21 -2.51 11.16 10.34
N LEU A 22 -3.47 12.05 10.58
CA LEU A 22 -3.68 13.26 9.76
C LEU A 22 -2.66 14.38 10.05
N LYS A 23 -2.05 14.36 11.23
CA LYS A 23 -1.17 15.42 11.71
C LYS A 23 0.29 15.12 11.40
N ASN A 24 0.65 13.84 11.48
CA ASN A 24 2.01 13.38 11.28
C ASN A 24 2.33 13.29 9.78
N GLU A 25 3.44 13.90 9.38
CA GLU A 25 3.99 13.75 8.05
C GLU A 25 4.62 12.36 7.90
N LEU A 26 4.49 11.77 6.72
CA LEU A 26 5.10 10.48 6.43
C LEU A 26 6.62 10.64 6.32
N MET A 27 7.35 9.86 7.12
CA MET A 27 8.80 9.75 7.02
C MET A 27 9.17 8.60 6.07
N TYR A 28 9.49 8.92 4.82
CA TYR A 28 9.77 7.92 3.77
C TYR A 28 11.16 8.09 3.11
N SER A 29 12.07 8.85 3.73
CA SER A 29 13.42 9.07 3.20
C SER A 29 14.24 7.77 3.06
N ASP A 30 13.88 6.71 3.78
CA ASP A 30 14.53 5.41 3.79
C ASP A 30 13.79 4.35 2.96
N ILE A 31 12.78 4.72 2.15
CA ILE A 31 11.91 3.78 1.44
C ILE A 31 12.69 2.79 0.58
N GLU A 32 13.69 3.26 -0.18
CA GLU A 32 14.52 2.38 -1.01
C GLU A 32 15.32 1.38 -0.17
N ASN A 33 15.77 1.77 1.02
CA ASN A 33 16.49 0.86 1.92
C ASN A 33 15.55 -0.20 2.49
N ARG A 34 14.30 0.16 2.81
CA ARG A 34 13.27 -0.80 3.22
C ARG A 34 12.97 -1.80 2.09
N MET A 35 12.83 -1.32 0.86
CA MET A 35 12.62 -2.19 -0.30
C MET A 35 13.81 -3.12 -0.55
N LYS A 36 15.06 -2.63 -0.41
CA LYS A 36 16.27 -3.47 -0.48
C LYS A 36 16.30 -4.53 0.63
N ALA A 37 15.90 -4.18 1.85
CA ALA A 37 15.81 -5.14 2.96
C ALA A 37 14.76 -6.23 2.68
N LEU A 38 13.58 -5.84 2.18
CA LEU A 38 12.53 -6.78 1.77
C LEU A 38 12.94 -7.64 0.57
N LYS A 39 13.72 -7.08 -0.36
CA LYS A 39 14.34 -7.85 -1.45
C LYS A 39 15.22 -8.96 -0.89
N ALA A 40 16.04 -8.66 0.11
CA ALA A 40 16.90 -9.64 0.76
C ALA A 40 16.12 -10.77 1.44
N THR A 41 14.87 -10.53 1.84
CA THR A 41 13.97 -11.56 2.39
C THR A 41 13.13 -12.30 1.33
N GLY A 42 13.35 -12.02 0.04
CA GLY A 42 12.71 -12.72 -1.07
C GLY A 42 11.51 -12.00 -1.71
N VAL A 43 11.19 -10.77 -1.31
CA VAL A 43 10.21 -9.96 -2.04
C VAL A 43 10.80 -9.62 -3.43
N PRO A 44 10.06 -9.79 -4.54
CA PRO A 44 10.62 -9.65 -5.89
C PRO A 44 10.81 -8.19 -6.32
N TYR A 45 11.44 -7.37 -5.47
CA TYR A 45 11.88 -6.03 -5.85
C TYR A 45 13.04 -6.11 -6.87
N SER A 46 13.04 -5.20 -7.85
CA SER A 46 14.04 -5.09 -8.90
C SER A 46 14.99 -3.91 -8.65
N LEU A 47 16.28 -4.13 -8.88
CA LEU A 47 17.34 -3.12 -8.89
C LEU A 47 17.94 -2.96 -10.29
N THR A 48 17.99 -4.05 -11.06
CA THR A 48 18.56 -4.03 -12.42
C THR A 48 17.47 -4.09 -13.49
N ALA A 49 17.83 -3.77 -14.73
CA ALA A 49 16.92 -3.85 -15.86
C ALA A 49 16.43 -5.28 -16.13
N GLU A 50 17.29 -6.27 -15.92
CA GLU A 50 16.97 -7.69 -16.09
C GLU A 50 15.93 -8.14 -15.06
N GLU A 51 16.10 -7.76 -13.79
CA GLU A 51 15.14 -8.06 -12.73
C GLU A 51 13.79 -7.36 -12.98
N TYR A 52 13.84 -6.11 -13.44
CA TYR A 52 12.64 -5.37 -13.82
C TYR A 52 11.90 -6.07 -14.96
N GLN A 53 12.60 -6.49 -16.01
CA GLN A 53 12.00 -7.20 -17.13
C GLN A 53 11.41 -8.56 -16.72
N ALA A 54 12.07 -9.27 -15.79
CA ALA A 54 11.51 -10.49 -15.21
C ALA A 54 10.19 -10.22 -14.46
N ASN A 55 10.12 -9.13 -13.70
CA ASN A 55 8.90 -8.70 -13.04
C ASN A 55 7.79 -8.31 -14.04
N VAL A 56 8.12 -7.65 -15.14
CA VAL A 56 7.15 -7.33 -16.20
C VAL A 56 6.55 -8.61 -16.77
N THR A 57 7.36 -9.63 -17.03
CA THR A 57 6.89 -10.93 -17.54
C THR A 57 6.01 -11.66 -16.52
N ASN A 58 6.39 -11.66 -15.24
CA ASN A 58 5.71 -12.43 -14.20
C ASN A 58 4.44 -11.76 -13.67
N PHE A 59 4.43 -10.43 -13.56
CA PHE A 59 3.40 -9.67 -12.84
C PHE A 59 2.74 -8.58 -13.69
N GLY A 60 3.24 -8.34 -14.92
CA GLY A 60 2.83 -7.23 -15.77
C GLY A 60 3.53 -5.92 -15.42
N GLN A 61 3.58 -5.01 -16.39
CA GLN A 61 4.24 -3.71 -16.25
C GLN A 61 3.73 -2.88 -15.05
N PRO A 62 2.41 -2.76 -14.79
CA PRO A 62 1.93 -1.94 -13.67
C PRO A 62 2.42 -2.40 -12.30
N MET A 63 2.67 -3.70 -12.12
CA MET A 63 3.22 -4.24 -10.88
C MET A 63 4.74 -4.15 -10.86
N ALA A 64 5.40 -4.39 -12.00
CA ALA A 64 6.85 -4.23 -12.12
C ALA A 64 7.31 -2.81 -11.77
N ASP A 65 6.56 -1.80 -12.20
CA ASP A 65 6.79 -0.39 -11.85
C ASP A 65 6.80 -0.17 -10.33
N LYS A 66 5.86 -0.80 -9.59
CA LYS A 66 5.80 -0.70 -8.12
C LYS A 66 6.87 -1.51 -7.41
N LEU A 67 7.40 -2.54 -8.08
CA LEU A 67 8.47 -3.39 -7.60
C LEU A 67 9.86 -2.85 -7.98
N HIS A 68 9.99 -1.68 -8.60
CA HIS A 68 11.28 -1.14 -8.98
C HIS A 68 11.87 -0.26 -7.88
N ILE A 69 13.01 -0.63 -7.32
CA ILE A 69 13.61 0.14 -6.21
C ILE A 69 14.05 1.55 -6.65
N PRO A 70 14.73 1.73 -7.81
CA PRO A 70 15.17 3.05 -8.25
C PRO A 70 14.05 4.09 -8.45
N ASN A 71 12.80 3.67 -8.68
CA ASN A 71 11.66 4.58 -8.79
C ASN A 71 10.84 4.66 -7.49
N GLY A 72 11.20 3.93 -6.43
CA GLY A 72 10.35 3.68 -5.27
C GLY A 72 9.84 4.97 -4.60
N LYS A 73 10.72 5.97 -4.46
CA LYS A 73 10.33 7.28 -3.90
C LYS A 73 9.35 8.02 -4.81
N ALA A 74 9.65 8.10 -6.11
CA ALA A 74 8.81 8.81 -7.07
C ALA A 74 7.43 8.13 -7.21
N THR A 75 7.39 6.80 -7.21
CA THR A 75 6.15 6.02 -7.23
C THR A 75 5.30 6.29 -5.99
N LEU A 76 5.91 6.32 -4.80
CA LEU A 76 5.22 6.66 -3.55
C LEU A 76 4.60 8.06 -3.61
N GLU A 77 5.38 9.07 -4.00
CA GLU A 77 4.92 10.46 -4.09
C GLU A 77 3.79 10.62 -5.11
N ALA A 78 3.89 9.96 -6.27
CA ALA A 78 2.85 9.98 -7.30
C ALA A 78 1.54 9.31 -6.83
N GLU A 79 1.62 8.19 -6.10
CA GLU A 79 0.42 7.52 -5.59
C GLU A 79 -0.26 8.31 -4.47
N ALA A 80 0.51 8.91 -3.57
CA ALA A 80 -0.02 9.74 -2.49
C ALA A 80 -0.72 10.99 -3.04
N THR A 81 -0.04 11.74 -3.91
CA THR A 81 -0.59 12.98 -4.48
C THR A 81 -1.75 12.73 -5.44
N GLY A 82 -1.71 11.63 -6.21
CA GLY A 82 -2.75 11.31 -7.19
C GLY A 82 -4.10 10.95 -6.57
N ARG A 83 -4.11 10.42 -5.34
CA ARG A 83 -5.33 9.96 -4.68
C ARG A 83 -5.83 10.87 -3.56
N ASN A 84 -4.96 11.69 -2.94
CA ASN A 84 -5.30 12.68 -1.90
C ASN A 84 -6.29 12.13 -0.87
N TRP A 85 -5.87 11.11 -0.12
CA TRP A 85 -6.78 10.28 0.67
C TRP A 85 -7.33 11.00 1.91
N ASP A 86 -6.54 11.92 2.45
CA ASP A 86 -6.86 12.68 3.65
C ASP A 86 -7.41 14.08 3.38
N GLY A 87 -7.31 14.56 2.13
CA GLY A 87 -7.82 15.86 1.70
C GLY A 87 -6.78 16.98 1.71
N ASP A 88 -5.54 16.73 2.17
CA ASP A 88 -4.42 17.66 2.17
C ASP A 88 -3.42 17.29 1.06
N LYS A 89 -3.42 18.04 -0.04
CA LYS A 89 -2.51 17.78 -1.17
C LYS A 89 -1.11 18.34 -0.97
N ASP A 90 -0.92 19.20 0.02
CA ASP A 90 0.33 19.93 0.20
C ASP A 90 1.36 19.06 0.95
N ARG A 91 0.91 17.97 1.58
CA ARG A 91 1.73 17.08 2.41
C ARG A 91 1.32 15.63 2.19
N ILE A 92 2.25 14.71 2.45
CA ILE A 92 1.97 13.26 2.49
C ILE A 92 1.95 12.86 3.95
N THR A 93 0.81 12.37 4.45
CA THR A 93 0.65 12.05 5.87
C THR A 93 0.72 10.55 6.14
N GLU A 94 0.85 10.18 7.41
CA GLU A 94 0.70 8.78 7.83
C GLU A 94 -0.70 8.23 7.50
N MET A 95 -1.73 9.09 7.42
CA MET A 95 -3.07 8.71 7.00
C MET A 95 -3.10 8.23 5.55
N ASP A 96 -2.42 8.93 4.64
CA ASP A 96 -2.33 8.52 3.23
C ASP A 96 -1.71 7.13 3.11
N ALA A 97 -0.61 6.88 3.83
CA ALA A 97 0.06 5.58 3.83
C ALA A 97 -0.85 4.46 4.37
N MET A 98 -1.57 4.71 5.46
CA MET A 98 -2.50 3.74 6.04
C MET A 98 -3.65 3.42 5.08
N VAL A 99 -4.26 4.43 4.46
CA VAL A 99 -5.35 4.22 3.50
C VAL A 99 -4.84 3.50 2.26
N ALA A 100 -3.67 3.87 1.72
CA ALA A 100 -3.06 3.19 0.58
C ALA A 100 -2.84 1.68 0.86
N TYR A 101 -2.32 1.35 2.05
CA TYR A 101 -2.15 -0.05 2.47
C TYR A 101 -3.50 -0.79 2.53
N LEU A 102 -4.51 -0.20 3.17
CA LEU A 102 -5.84 -0.81 3.29
C LEU A 102 -6.51 -1.03 1.92
N GLN A 103 -6.29 -0.14 0.96
CA GLN A 103 -6.84 -0.27 -0.40
C GLN A 103 -6.16 -1.38 -1.23
N MET A 104 -4.94 -1.79 -0.86
CA MET A 104 -4.25 -2.91 -1.51
C MET A 104 -4.75 -4.27 -0.99
N LEU A 105 -5.20 -4.35 0.26
CA LEU A 105 -5.61 -5.61 0.88
C LEU A 105 -6.71 -6.31 0.10
N GLY A 106 -6.48 -7.60 -0.21
CA GLY A 106 -7.43 -8.45 -0.92
C GLY A 106 -7.51 -8.23 -2.44
N THR A 107 -6.82 -7.24 -3.00
CA THR A 107 -6.90 -6.94 -4.45
C THR A 107 -6.09 -7.89 -5.33
N LEU A 108 -5.12 -8.61 -4.74
CA LEU A 108 -4.20 -9.49 -5.46
C LEU A 108 -4.70 -10.94 -5.60
N VAL A 109 -5.92 -11.23 -5.13
CA VAL A 109 -6.55 -12.56 -5.26
C VAL A 109 -7.56 -12.52 -6.39
N ASP A 110 -7.47 -13.48 -7.31
CA ASP A 110 -8.49 -13.70 -8.34
C ASP A 110 -9.64 -14.55 -7.78
N PHE A 111 -10.63 -13.89 -7.19
CA PHE A 111 -11.79 -14.56 -6.59
C PHE A 111 -12.67 -15.31 -7.59
N LYS A 112 -12.52 -15.11 -8.91
CA LYS A 112 -13.27 -15.87 -9.92
C LYS A 112 -12.80 -17.32 -10.04
N LYS A 113 -11.61 -17.63 -9.53
CA LYS A 113 -11.02 -18.97 -9.56
C LYS A 113 -11.42 -19.83 -8.36
N TYR A 114 -12.19 -19.30 -7.41
CA TYR A 114 -12.56 -19.98 -6.17
C TYR A 114 -14.09 -19.99 -6.01
N ASP A 115 -14.66 -21.15 -5.70
CA ASP A 115 -16.10 -21.27 -5.42
C ASP A 115 -16.50 -20.52 -4.15
N GLN A 116 -17.73 -20.01 -4.13
CA GLN A 116 -18.31 -19.37 -2.95
C GLN A 116 -18.36 -20.38 -1.80
N GLY A 117 -17.46 -20.24 -0.83
CA GLY A 117 -17.34 -21.14 0.32
C GLY A 117 -15.92 -21.68 0.54
N TYR A 118 -15.03 -21.60 -0.45
CA TYR A 118 -13.65 -22.11 -0.33
C TYR A 118 -12.89 -21.52 0.87
N PHE A 119 -13.11 -20.24 1.19
CA PHE A 119 -12.41 -19.56 2.30
C PHE A 119 -13.09 -19.75 3.66
N ALA A 120 -14.33 -20.28 3.71
CA ALA A 120 -15.04 -20.51 4.97
C ALA A 120 -14.55 -21.77 5.70
N SER A 121 -13.87 -22.68 5.00
CA SER A 121 -13.31 -23.92 5.57
C SER A 121 -11.97 -23.72 6.30
N PHE A 122 -11.36 -22.54 6.19
CA PHE A 122 -10.09 -22.20 6.85
C PHE A 122 -10.25 -21.29 8.07
N ARG A 123 -11.49 -21.09 8.55
CA ARG A 123 -11.79 -20.41 9.81
C ARG A 123 -12.01 -21.40 10.95
#